data_AF-A0A963XKI0-F1
#
_entry.id   AF-A0A963XKI0-F1
#
_cell.length_a   1.000
_cell.length_b   1.000
_cell.length_c   1.000
_cell.angle_alpha   90.00
_cell.angle_beta   90.00
_cell.angle_gamma   90.00
#
_symmetry.space_group_name_H-M   'P 1'
#
loop_
_entity.id
_entity.type
_entity.pdbx_description
1 polymer ?
#
loop_
_entity_poly.entity_id
_entity_poly.type
_entity_poly.pdbx_seq_one_letter_code
_entity_poly.pdbx_strand_id
1 'polypeptide(L)'
;MHPVAAIVIYILVWWCIFFAMLPIGVTSRWESDEEKVEGADPGAPTDPNLKKKVLWTSLAAVPVAAIVIAVILSGLINFRD
;
A
#
# COMPACT_ATOMS: atom_id res chain seq x y z
N MET A 1 5.23 20.69 13.20
CA MET A 1 5.30 19.22 13.41
C MET A 1 6.76 18.79 13.58
N HIS A 2 7.04 17.73 14.32
CA HIS A 2 8.41 17.20 14.42
C HIS A 2 8.76 16.39 13.16
N PRO A 3 9.98 16.47 12.60
CA PRO A 3 10.36 15.71 11.40
C PRO A 3 10.14 14.19 11.52
N VAL A 4 10.40 13.64 12.71
CA VAL A 4 10.14 12.22 12.99
C VAL A 4 8.65 11.88 12.86
N ALA A 5 7.75 12.76 13.29
CA ALA A 5 6.31 12.53 13.17
C ALA A 5 5.87 12.50 11.69
N ALA A 6 6.43 13.39 10.86
CA ALA A 6 6.16 13.40 9.42
C ALA A 6 6.60 12.08 8.74
N ILE A 7 7.77 11.56 9.12
CA ILE A 7 8.29 10.29 8.61
C ILE A 7 7.39 9.12 9.04
N VAL A 8 6.98 9.09 10.32
CA VAL A 8 6.09 8.03 10.83
C VAL A 8 4.75 8.05 10.08
N ILE A 9 4.17 9.23 9.86
CA ILE A 9 2.92 9.37 9.07
C ILE A 9 3.12 8.83 7.66
N TYR A 10 4.21 9.21 6.98
CA TYR A 10 4.51 8.71 5.65
C TYR A 10 4.62 7.17 5.62
N ILE A 11 5.33 6.58 6.58
CA ILE A 11 5.49 5.12 6.69
C ILE A 11 4.13 4.44 6.87
N LEU A 12 3.27 4.95 7.77
CA LEU A 12 1.94 4.38 8.00
C LEU A 12 1.04 4.47 6.76
N VAL A 13 1.00 5.65 6.12
CA VAL A 13 0.25 5.86 4.88
C VAL A 13 0.75 4.94 3.77
N TRP A 14 2.06 4.81 3.63
CA TRP A 14 2.69 3.93 2.65
C TRP A 14 2.30 2.47 2.88
N TRP A 15 2.33 1.97 4.13
CA TRP A 15 1.91 0.60 4.45
C TRP A 15 0.43 0.35 4.15
N CYS A 16 -0.45 1.28 4.51
CA CYS A 16 -1.88 1.16 4.20
C CYS A 16 -2.13 1.04 2.70
N ILE A 17 -1.46 1.88 1.90
CA ILE A 17 -1.57 1.84 0.44
C ILE A 17 -0.94 0.58 -0.13
N PHE A 18 0.19 0.12 0.43
CA PHE A 18 0.85 -1.10 -0.01
C PHE A 18 -0.11 -2.30 0.10
N PHE A 19 -0.72 -2.47 1.27
CA PHE A 19 -1.67 -3.54 1.49
C PHE A 19 -2.93 -3.41 0.62
N ALA A 20 -3.42 -2.19 0.38
CA ALA A 20 -4.53 -1.96 -0.55
C ALA A 20 -4.19 -2.30 -2.01
N MET A 21 -2.92 -2.18 -2.41
CA MET A 21 -2.44 -2.49 -3.77
C MET A 21 -2.12 -3.99 -3.98
N LEU A 22 -1.90 -4.77 -2.93
CA LEU A 22 -1.58 -6.20 -3.04
C LEU A 22 -2.61 -7.05 -3.81
N PRO A 23 -3.93 -6.91 -3.63
CA PRO A 23 -4.90 -7.75 -4.34
C PRO A 23 -5.09 -7.35 -5.81
N ILE A 24 -4.60 -6.19 -6.23
CA ILE A 24 -4.82 -5.66 -7.57
C ILE A 24 -3.91 -6.38 -8.57
N GLY A 25 -4.50 -6.87 -9.67
CA GLY A 25 -3.77 -7.53 -10.76
C GLY A 25 -3.17 -8.88 -10.38
N VAL A 26 -3.80 -9.59 -9.43
CA VAL A 26 -3.44 -10.96 -9.07
C VAL A 26 -4.21 -11.92 -9.96
N THR A 27 -3.48 -12.83 -10.63
CA THR A 27 -4.06 -13.98 -11.34
C THR A 27 -3.87 -15.21 -10.47
N SER A 28 -4.93 -15.99 -10.26
CA SER A 28 -4.85 -17.22 -9.46
C SER A 28 -4.18 -18.35 -10.23
N ARG A 29 -3.55 -19.28 -9.52
CA ARG A 29 -2.96 -20.51 -10.12
C ARG A 29 -3.96 -21.38 -10.88
N TRP A 30 -5.25 -21.26 -10.58
CA TRP A 30 -6.30 -22.02 -11.27
C TRP A 30 -6.74 -21.38 -12.60
N GLU A 31 -6.50 -20.08 -12.77
CA GLU A 31 -6.79 -19.33 -13.99
C GLU A 31 -5.60 -19.33 -14.97
N SER A 32 -4.40 -19.68 -14.49
CA SER A 32 -3.21 -19.87 -15.32
C SER A 32 -3.07 -21.32 -15.78
N ASP A 33 -2.72 -21.55 -17.04
CA ASP A 33 -2.32 -22.88 -17.58
C ASP A 33 -0.98 -23.41 -16.99
N GLU A 34 -0.51 -22.87 -15.85
CA GLU A 34 0.70 -23.30 -15.17
C GLU A 34 0.47 -24.59 -14.38
N GLU A 35 1.51 -25.42 -14.32
CA GLU A 35 1.48 -26.74 -13.68
C GLU A 35 1.04 -26.62 -12.22
N LYS A 36 -0.05 -27.32 -11.86
CA LYS A 36 -0.55 -27.37 -10.48
C LYS A 36 0.50 -28.02 -9.60
N VAL A 37 1.19 -27.21 -8.80
CA VAL A 37 2.11 -27.69 -7.78
C VAL A 37 1.31 -28.35 -6.66
N GLU A 38 1.52 -29.65 -6.44
CA GLU A 38 0.88 -30.41 -5.37
C GLU A 38 1.16 -29.76 -3.99
N GLY A 39 0.10 -29.48 -3.23
CA GLY A 39 0.19 -28.81 -1.92
C GLY A 39 0.23 -27.27 -1.96
N ALA A 40 0.18 -26.63 -3.13
CA ALA A 40 0.05 -25.18 -3.23
C ALA A 40 -1.39 -24.71 -2.91
N ASP A 41 -1.51 -23.60 -2.18
CA ASP A 41 -2.81 -22.95 -1.92
C ASP A 41 -3.45 -22.49 -3.25
N PRO A 42 -4.69 -22.93 -3.56
CA PRO A 42 -5.47 -22.46 -4.68
C PRO A 42 -5.53 -20.94 -4.86
N GLY A 43 -5.56 -20.18 -3.77
CA GLY A 43 -5.70 -18.73 -3.79
C GLY A 43 -4.39 -17.97 -4.00
N ALA A 44 -3.25 -18.66 -3.98
CA ALA A 44 -1.96 -18.00 -4.08
C ALA A 44 -1.69 -17.48 -5.51
N PRO A 45 -1.20 -16.23 -5.67
CA PRO A 45 -0.78 -15.69 -6.96
C PRO A 45 0.32 -16.55 -7.60
N THR A 46 0.28 -16.72 -8.92
CA THR A 46 1.41 -17.26 -9.69
C THR A 46 2.61 -16.32 -9.65
N ASP A 47 2.40 -15.05 -10.01
CA ASP A 47 3.41 -13.99 -9.93
C ASP A 47 2.84 -12.74 -9.22
N PRO A 48 3.24 -12.48 -7.97
CA PRO A 48 2.75 -11.34 -7.20
C PRO A 48 3.25 -9.97 -7.72
N ASN A 49 4.19 -9.90 -8.67
CA ASN A 49 4.68 -8.66 -9.29
C ASN A 49 5.08 -7.56 -8.27
N LEU A 50 5.68 -7.94 -7.14
CA LEU A 50 5.91 -7.06 -5.97
C LEU A 50 6.66 -5.76 -6.30
N LYS A 51 7.64 -5.80 -7.22
CA LYS A 51 8.41 -4.61 -7.63
C LYS A 51 7.50 -3.52 -8.21
N LYS A 52 6.55 -3.90 -9.08
CA LYS A 52 5.57 -2.95 -9.65
C LYS A 52 4.68 -2.39 -8.56
N LYS A 53 4.21 -3.24 -7.64
CA LYS A 53 3.33 -2.83 -6.53
C LYS A 53 4.02 -1.84 -5.59
N VAL A 54 5.30 -2.06 -5.25
CA VAL A 54 6.10 -1.13 -4.45
C VAL A 54 6.27 0.23 -5.13
N LEU A 55 6.49 0.25 -6.45
CA LEU A 55 6.62 1.49 -7.21
C LEU A 55 5.31 2.29 -7.22
N TRP A 56 4.18 1.64 -7.57
CA TRP A 56 2.87 2.27 -7.56
C TRP A 56 2.46 2.75 -6.18
N THR A 57 2.76 1.96 -5.15
CA THR A 57 2.51 2.33 -3.74
C THR A 57 3.27 3.59 -3.37
N SER A 58 4.55 3.66 -3.70
CA SER A 58 5.38 4.83 -3.37
C SER A 58 4.88 6.08 -4.09
N LEU A 59 4.49 5.95 -5.37
CA LEU A 59 3.94 7.06 -6.15
C LEU A 59 2.61 7.57 -5.58
N ALA A 60 1.74 6.67 -5.11
CA ALA A 60 0.46 7.01 -4.50
C ALA A 60 0.61 7.52 -3.05
N ALA A 61 1.59 7.03 -2.30
CA ALA A 61 1.80 7.40 -0.90
C ALA A 61 2.26 8.85 -0.73
N VAL A 62 3.06 9.38 -1.66
CA VAL A 62 3.56 10.77 -1.62
C VAL A 62 2.42 11.80 -1.60
N PRO A 63 1.47 11.83 -2.55
CA PRO A 63 0.38 12.80 -2.52
C PRO A 63 -0.57 12.59 -1.34
N VAL A 64 -0.84 11.35 -0.95
CA VAL A 64 -1.72 11.06 0.20
C VAL A 64 -1.09 11.55 1.50
N ALA A 65 0.19 11.27 1.74
CA ALA A 65 0.89 11.75 2.92
C ALA A 65 1.00 13.29 2.92
N ALA A 66 1.21 13.91 1.76
CA ALA A 66 1.23 15.37 1.64
C ALA A 66 -0.12 16.00 2.02
N ILE A 67 -1.24 15.41 1.59
CA ILE A 67 -2.58 15.86 1.96
C ILE A 67 -2.80 15.72 3.47
N VAL A 68 -2.47 14.56 4.05
CA VAL A 68 -2.60 14.32 5.50
C VAL A 68 -1.79 15.35 6.30
N ILE A 69 -0.54 15.59 5.90
CA ILE A 69 0.32 16.59 6.54
C ILE A 69 -0.25 18.00 6.40
N ALA A 70 -0.76 18.38 5.23
CA ALA A 70 -1.38 19.68 4.99
C ALA A 70 -2.60 19.90 5.89
N VAL A 71 -3.45 18.89 6.05
CA VAL A 71 -4.62 18.93 6.95
C VAL A 71 -4.15 19.12 8.41
N ILE A 72 -3.14 18.38 8.85
CA ILE A 72 -2.59 18.51 10.21
C ILE A 72 -2.03 19.91 10.45
N LEU A 73 -1.32 20.49 9.48
CA LEU A 73 -0.74 21.83 9.59
C LEU A 73 -1.77 22.94 9.50
N SER A 74 -2.87 22.74 8.78
CA SER A 74 -3.93 23.75 8.62
C SER A 74 -4.66 24.07 9.93
N GLY A 75 -4.61 23.17 10.91
CA GLY A 75 -5.36 23.32 12.16
C GLY A 75 -6.88 23.27 11.98
N LEU A 76 -7.39 22.91 10.79
CA LEU A 76 -8.82 22.75 10.49
C LEU A 76 -9.50 21.75 11.40
N ILE A 77 -8.76 20.73 11.84
CA ILE A 77 -9.23 19.69 12.74
C ILE A 77 -8.41 19.81 14.02
N ASN A 78 -8.97 20.48 15.02
CA ASN A 78 -8.42 20.56 16.37
C ASN A 78 -9.25 19.69 17.30
N PHE A 79 -8.62 18.71 17.95
CA PHE A 79 -9.25 17.85 18.95
C PHE A 79 -9.07 18.38 20.38
N ARG A 80 -8.47 19.56 20.52
CA ARG A 80 -8.03 20.14 21.78
C ARG A 80 -8.81 21.39 22.19
N ASP A 81 -9.84 21.72 21.42
CA ASP A 81 -10.93 22.63 21.75
C ASP A 81 -12.16 21.79 22.13
#